data_AF-A0A935LAQ2-F1
#
_entry.id   AF-A0A935LAQ2-F1
#
_cell.length_a   1.000
_cell.length_b   1.000
_cell.length_c   1.000
_cell.angle_alpha   90.00
_cell.angle_beta   90.00
_cell.angle_gamma   90.00
#
_symmetry.space_group_name_H-M   'P 1'
#
loop_
_entity.id
_entity.type
_entity.pdbx_description
1 polymer ?
#
loop_
_entity_poly.entity_id
_entity_poly.type
_entity_poly.pdbx_seq_one_letter_code
_entity_poly.pdbx_strand_id
1 'polypeptide(L)'
;MNVTRILQADVPKGLAAICNTLGFVRADIWRRYGALKNVGKSNQDIRVEIAAGEYYTGLPVDGTIRNETTKDIINDILTYKAAARSLVRQAIHARTKDKAEQKRLYTLLREDKWQTDNFLHRQMRKHFRHGRSTVANQFIVRSDKQSSKVVDGQLAITARIAKKYGNDITLL
;
A
#
# COMPACT_ATOMS: atom_id res chain seq x y z
N MET A 1 19.40 -22.45 -11.89
CA MET A 1 19.35 -20.98 -12.04
C MET A 1 17.88 -20.59 -11.99
N ASN A 2 17.42 -19.89 -10.95
CA ASN A 2 16.01 -19.51 -10.83
C ASN A 2 15.75 -18.31 -11.73
N VAL A 3 14.91 -18.48 -12.75
CA VAL A 3 14.59 -17.43 -13.71
C VAL A 3 13.24 -16.81 -13.33
N THR A 4 13.24 -15.52 -13.05
CA THR A 4 11.99 -14.75 -12.87
C THR A 4 11.34 -14.58 -14.24
N ARG A 5 10.09 -15.03 -14.38
CA ARG A 5 9.27 -14.91 -15.60
C ARG A 5 8.07 -14.03 -15.28
N ILE A 6 7.65 -13.19 -16.22
CA ILE A 6 6.37 -12.50 -16.17
C ILE A 6 5.33 -13.45 -16.75
N LEU A 7 4.28 -13.75 -15.99
CA LEU A 7 3.13 -14.52 -16.46
C LEU A 7 2.13 -13.56 -17.09
N GLN A 8 1.68 -13.87 -18.31
CA GLN A 8 0.55 -13.21 -18.96
C GLN A 8 -0.63 -14.17 -18.93
N ALA A 9 -1.81 -13.65 -18.61
CA ALA A 9 -3.05 -14.42 -18.51
C ALA A 9 -4.16 -13.68 -19.24
N ASP A 10 -5.11 -14.43 -19.80
CA ASP A 10 -6.33 -13.84 -20.33
C ASP A 10 -7.14 -13.24 -19.17
N VAL A 11 -7.52 -11.96 -19.29
CA VAL A 11 -8.19 -11.23 -18.20
C VAL A 11 -9.70 -11.40 -18.33
N PRO A 12 -10.38 -12.10 -17.40
CA PRO A 12 -11.83 -12.21 -17.43
C PRO A 12 -12.47 -10.84 -17.19
N LYS A 13 -13.58 -10.52 -17.86
CA LYS A 13 -14.30 -9.24 -17.70
C LYS A 13 -14.65 -8.91 -16.24
N GLY A 14 -14.98 -9.93 -15.43
CA GLY A 14 -15.27 -9.77 -14.00
C GLY A 14 -14.06 -9.29 -13.17
N LEU A 15 -12.84 -9.59 -13.62
CA LEU A 15 -11.60 -9.14 -12.98
C LEU A 15 -11.42 -7.63 -13.12
N ALA A 16 -11.72 -7.08 -14.30
CA ALA A 16 -11.56 -5.66 -14.58
C ALA A 16 -12.40 -4.78 -13.66
N ALA A 17 -13.63 -5.20 -13.33
CA ALA A 17 -14.49 -4.48 -12.39
C ALA A 17 -13.86 -4.44 -10.98
N ILE A 18 -13.38 -5.58 -10.48
CA ILE A 18 -12.71 -5.67 -9.17
C ILE A 18 -11.45 -4.80 -9.15
N CYS A 19 -10.61 -4.92 -10.18
CA CYS A 19 -9.39 -4.13 -10.33
C CYS A 19 -9.66 -2.62 -10.35
N ASN A 20 -10.70 -2.17 -11.07
CA ASN A 20 -11.09 -0.76 -11.10
C ASN A 20 -11.60 -0.27 -9.74
N THR A 21 -12.45 -1.04 -9.06
CA THR A 21 -12.93 -0.71 -7.71
C THR A 21 -11.76 -0.61 -6.73
N LEU A 22 -10.80 -1.52 -6.78
CA LEU A 22 -9.62 -1.47 -5.90
C LEU A 22 -8.57 -0.46 -6.35
N GLY A 23 -8.53 -0.09 -7.63
CA GLY A 23 -7.79 1.06 -8.12
C GLY A 23 -8.29 2.36 -7.49
N PHE A 24 -9.61 2.54 -7.38
CA PHE A 24 -10.21 3.64 -6.64
C PHE A 24 -9.81 3.63 -5.16
N VAL A 25 -9.95 2.47 -4.48
CA VAL A 25 -9.54 2.34 -3.06
C VAL A 25 -8.06 2.71 -2.90
N ARG A 26 -7.19 2.22 -3.78
CA ARG A 26 -5.75 2.55 -3.78
C ARG A 26 -5.50 4.03 -3.95
N ALA A 27 -6.12 4.66 -4.95
CA ALA A 27 -5.97 6.08 -5.20
C ALA A 27 -6.46 6.94 -4.02
N ASP A 28 -7.60 6.60 -3.42
CA ASP A 28 -8.17 7.33 -2.29
C ASP A 28 -7.34 7.16 -1.01
N ILE A 29 -6.88 5.95 -0.68
CA ILE A 29 -5.98 5.74 0.47
C ILE A 29 -4.65 6.49 0.28
N TRP A 30 -4.07 6.48 -0.93
CA TRP A 30 -2.87 7.26 -1.24
C TRP A 30 -3.12 8.77 -1.10
N ARG A 31 -4.27 9.26 -1.57
CA ARG A 31 -4.65 10.67 -1.40
C ARG A 31 -4.81 11.05 0.07
N ARG A 32 -5.41 10.19 0.89
CA ARG A 32 -5.65 10.46 2.32
C ARG A 32 -4.37 10.34 3.14
N TYR A 33 -3.66 9.23 3.00
CA TYR A 33 -2.59 8.82 3.91
C TYR A 33 -1.20 8.89 3.27
N GLY A 34 -1.07 9.13 1.97
CA GLY A 34 0.22 9.29 1.27
C GLY A 34 0.93 10.62 1.55
N ALA A 35 0.66 11.25 2.70
CA ALA A 35 1.25 12.50 3.15
C ALA A 35 1.07 12.62 4.68
N LEU A 36 0.67 13.80 5.18
CA LEU A 36 0.68 14.14 6.60
C LEU A 36 -0.28 13.29 7.45
N LYS A 37 -1.37 12.77 6.89
CA LYS A 37 -2.41 12.06 7.68
C LYS A 37 -1.91 10.76 8.32
N ASN A 38 -0.77 10.23 7.87
CA ASN A 38 -0.15 9.03 8.45
C ASN A 38 0.88 9.33 9.56
N VAL A 39 1.18 10.60 9.84
CA VAL A 39 2.19 10.95 10.86
C VAL A 39 1.73 10.45 12.22
N GLY A 40 2.61 9.72 12.90
CA GLY A 40 2.35 9.13 14.21
C GLY A 40 1.45 7.90 14.17
N LYS A 41 1.03 7.42 12.99
CA LYS A 41 0.12 6.28 12.84
C LYS A 41 0.85 5.02 12.38
N SER A 42 0.50 3.91 13.03
CA SER A 42 0.83 2.57 12.58
C SER A 42 -0.10 2.11 11.45
N ASN A 43 0.21 0.96 10.85
CA ASN A 43 -0.69 0.31 9.89
C ASN A 43 -2.08 0.05 10.53
N GLN A 44 -2.09 -0.42 11.77
CA GLN A 44 -3.31 -0.77 12.47
C GLN A 44 -4.17 0.47 12.75
N ASP A 45 -3.57 1.59 13.16
CA ASP A 45 -4.32 2.83 13.44
C ASP A 45 -5.06 3.32 12.20
N ILE A 46 -4.39 3.27 11.03
CA ILE A 46 -5.00 3.68 9.76
C ILE A 46 -6.14 2.72 9.38
N ARG A 47 -5.95 1.41 9.57
CA ARG A 47 -7.01 0.41 9.29
C ARG A 47 -8.22 0.59 10.19
N VAL A 48 -8.01 0.87 11.47
CA VAL A 48 -9.10 1.17 12.43
C VAL A 48 -9.85 2.42 12.01
N GLU A 49 -9.14 3.48 11.61
CA GLU A 49 -9.78 4.71 11.12
C GLU A 49 -10.62 4.48 9.85
N ILE A 50 -10.10 3.72 8.89
CA ILE A 50 -10.82 3.37 7.66
C ILE A 50 -12.08 2.55 7.98
N ALA A 51 -11.96 1.58 8.90
CA ALA A 51 -13.08 0.74 9.31
C ALA A 51 -14.16 1.55 10.04
N ALA A 52 -13.76 2.39 11.01
CA ALA A 52 -14.66 3.25 11.77
C ALA A 52 -15.35 4.30 10.90
N GLY A 53 -14.69 4.78 9.85
CA GLY A 53 -15.28 5.69 8.88
C GLY A 53 -16.12 5.03 7.79
N GLU A 54 -16.20 3.70 7.77
CA GLU A 54 -16.93 2.90 6.78
C GLU A 54 -16.61 3.24 5.31
N TYR A 55 -15.39 3.73 5.02
CA TYR A 55 -15.08 4.35 3.72
C TYR A 55 -15.33 3.46 2.50
N TYR A 56 -15.28 2.14 2.67
CA TYR A 56 -15.31 1.17 1.57
C TYR A 56 -16.29 0.00 1.80
N THR A 57 -17.17 0.08 2.80
CA THR A 57 -18.08 -1.02 3.18
C THR A 57 -19.08 -1.36 2.09
N GLY A 58 -19.60 -0.35 1.39
CA GLY A 58 -20.59 -0.47 0.31
C GLY A 58 -20.04 -0.82 -1.08
N LEU A 59 -18.72 -1.00 -1.23
CA LEU A 59 -18.16 -1.35 -2.54
C LEU A 59 -18.52 -2.79 -2.95
N PRO A 60 -18.85 -3.04 -4.23
CA PRO A 60 -19.27 -4.34 -4.73
C PRO A 60 -18.08 -5.28 -4.95
N VAL A 61 -17.30 -5.52 -3.90
CA VAL A 61 -16.09 -6.36 -3.92
C VAL A 61 -16.05 -7.24 -2.67
N ASP A 62 -15.47 -8.43 -2.82
CA ASP A 62 -15.25 -9.34 -1.70
C ASP A 62 -14.54 -8.64 -0.55
N GLY A 63 -15.12 -8.75 0.66
CA GLY A 63 -14.60 -8.09 1.85
C GLY A 63 -13.18 -8.51 2.22
N THR A 64 -12.80 -9.76 1.95
CA THR A 64 -11.43 -10.27 2.17
C THR A 64 -10.46 -9.62 1.20
N ILE A 65 -10.80 -9.60 -0.10
CA ILE A 65 -9.99 -8.94 -1.13
C ILE A 65 -9.80 -7.46 -0.81
N ARG A 66 -10.88 -6.77 -0.41
CA ARG A 66 -10.82 -5.36 0.02
C ARG A 66 -9.90 -5.17 1.22
N ASN A 67 -10.01 -6.03 2.24
CA ASN A 67 -9.22 -5.91 3.46
C ASN A 67 -7.72 -6.14 3.22
N GLU A 68 -7.36 -7.17 2.44
CA GLU A 68 -5.95 -7.43 2.11
C GLU A 68 -5.39 -6.35 1.20
N THR A 69 -6.15 -5.89 0.21
CA THR A 69 -5.72 -4.79 -0.66
C THR A 69 -5.53 -3.51 0.15
N THR A 70 -6.44 -3.18 1.07
CA THR A 70 -6.30 -2.04 1.99
C THR A 70 -5.01 -2.14 2.81
N LYS A 71 -4.74 -3.32 3.39
CA LYS A 71 -3.53 -3.57 4.19
C LYS A 71 -2.26 -3.38 3.36
N ASP A 72 -2.24 -3.92 2.14
CA ASP A 72 -1.14 -3.79 1.18
C ASP A 72 -0.85 -2.32 0.85
N ILE A 73 -1.86 -1.54 0.48
CA ILE A 73 -1.71 -0.12 0.16
C ILE A 73 -1.14 0.68 1.34
N ILE A 74 -1.61 0.40 2.56
CA ILE A 74 -1.10 1.08 3.76
C ILE A 74 0.37 0.72 4.00
N ASN A 75 0.74 -0.56 3.80
CA ASN A 75 2.13 -0.98 3.89
C ASN A 75 3.01 -0.30 2.82
N ASP A 76 2.54 -0.15 1.59
CA ASP A 76 3.25 0.59 0.54
C ASP A 76 3.53 2.03 0.96
N ILE A 77 2.52 2.73 1.49
CA ILE A 77 2.65 4.12 1.98
C ILE A 77 3.67 4.22 3.10
N LEU A 78 3.60 3.32 4.10
CA LEU A 78 4.52 3.32 5.23
C LEU A 78 5.95 2.95 4.81
N THR A 79 6.10 2.06 3.83
CA THR A 79 7.38 1.71 3.22
C THR A 79 7.96 2.90 2.46
N TYR A 80 7.15 3.61 1.68
CA TYR A 80 7.55 4.85 1.02
C TYR A 80 8.00 5.92 2.02
N LYS A 81 7.28 6.08 3.14
CA LYS A 81 7.70 6.96 4.25
C LYS A 81 9.05 6.53 4.83
N ALA A 82 9.24 5.24 5.07
CA ALA A 82 10.51 4.72 5.60
C ALA A 82 11.69 4.97 4.63
N ALA A 83 11.48 4.79 3.33
CA ALA A 83 12.46 5.11 2.31
C ALA A 83 12.81 6.61 2.30
N ALA A 84 11.80 7.49 2.39
CA ALA A 84 12.02 8.93 2.51
C ALA A 84 12.82 9.29 3.77
N ARG A 85 12.50 8.67 4.93
CA ARG A 85 13.28 8.86 6.16
C ARG A 85 14.74 8.46 6.00
N SER A 86 15.05 7.40 5.25
CA SER A 86 16.44 7.01 4.96
C SER A 86 17.21 8.13 4.26
N LEU A 87 16.60 8.79 3.27
CA LEU A 87 17.19 9.95 2.60
C LEU A 87 17.35 11.15 3.54
N VAL A 88 16.37 11.40 4.42
CA VAL A 88 16.47 12.48 5.42
C VAL A 88 17.60 12.22 6.41
N ARG A 89 17.87 10.95 6.79
CA ARG A 89 19.02 10.62 7.66
C ARG A 89 20.35 11.04 7.02
N GLN A 90 20.50 10.83 5.72
CA GLN A 90 21.69 11.30 4.98
C GLN A 90 21.77 12.84 5.00
N ALA A 91 20.65 13.54 4.82
CA ALA A 91 20.59 14.99 4.91
C ALA A 91 20.94 15.53 6.31
N ILE A 92 20.53 14.84 7.39
CA ILE A 92 20.92 15.19 8.77
C ILE A 92 22.44 15.08 8.93
N HIS A 93 23.04 13.97 8.47
CA HIS A 93 24.48 13.75 8.57
C HIS A 93 25.31 14.79 7.79
N ALA A 94 24.79 15.26 6.66
CA ALA A 94 25.42 16.32 5.86
C ALA A 94 25.24 17.71 6.48
N ARG A 95 24.13 17.96 7.19
CA ARG A 95 23.78 19.28 7.74
C ARG A 95 24.70 19.75 8.86
N THR A 96 25.03 18.86 9.81
CA THR A 96 25.74 19.24 11.03
C THR A 96 26.72 18.15 11.45
N LYS A 97 27.84 18.53 12.07
CA LYS A 97 28.79 17.62 12.71
C LYS A 97 28.68 17.62 14.24
N ASP A 98 27.86 18.51 14.81
CA ASP A 98 27.55 18.46 16.23
C ASP A 98 26.73 17.20 16.55
N LYS A 99 27.27 16.38 17.46
CA LYS A 99 26.67 15.11 17.88
C LYS A 99 25.37 15.32 18.65
N ALA A 100 25.26 16.40 19.43
CA ALA A 100 24.06 16.69 20.21
C ALA A 100 22.89 17.03 19.28
N GLU A 101 23.12 17.93 18.32
CA GLU A 101 22.12 18.28 17.32
C GLU A 101 21.75 17.10 16.40
N GLN A 102 22.73 16.31 15.95
CA GLN A 102 22.43 15.10 15.18
C GLN A 102 21.52 14.14 15.96
N LYS A 103 21.83 13.90 17.25
CA LYS A 103 21.01 13.03 18.10
C LYS A 103 19.59 13.57 18.26
N ARG A 104 19.42 14.89 18.45
CA ARG A 104 18.10 15.54 18.52
C ARG A 104 17.31 15.30 17.23
N LEU A 105 17.90 15.58 16.08
CA LEU A 105 17.25 15.44 14.77
C LEU A 105 16.87 13.99 14.45
N TYR A 106 17.77 13.03 14.70
CA TYR A 106 17.46 11.61 14.51
C TYR A 106 16.33 11.13 15.42
N THR A 107 16.28 11.62 16.65
CA THR A 107 15.23 11.27 17.62
C THR A 107 13.87 11.78 17.14
N LEU A 108 13.77 13.05 16.73
CA LEU A 108 12.55 13.61 16.17
C LEU A 108 12.08 12.86 14.91
N LEU A 109 13.01 12.52 14.02
CA LEU A 109 12.67 11.74 12.81
C LEU A 109 12.15 10.33 13.16
N ARG A 110 12.79 9.66 14.13
CA ARG A 110 12.41 8.31 14.58
C ARG A 110 11.03 8.31 15.23
N GLU A 111 10.74 9.30 16.06
CA GLU A 111 9.46 9.47 16.76
C GLU A 111 8.34 10.02 15.86
N ASP A 112 8.58 10.17 14.56
CA ASP A 112 7.65 10.78 13.59
C ASP A 112 7.26 12.23 13.93
N LYS A 113 8.06 12.93 14.74
CA LYS A 113 7.87 14.34 15.16
C LYS A 113 8.55 15.34 14.23
N TRP A 114 8.87 14.96 13.01
CA TRP A 114 9.60 15.80 12.05
C TRP A 114 8.86 17.09 11.64
N GLN A 115 7.56 17.22 11.93
CA GLN A 115 6.79 18.43 11.69
C GLN A 115 7.13 19.58 12.66
N THR A 116 7.72 19.27 13.82
CA THR A 116 8.05 20.29 14.85
C THR A 116 9.41 20.96 14.61
N ASP A 117 10.17 20.50 13.61
CA ASP A 117 11.48 21.04 13.26
C ASP A 117 11.49 21.50 11.79
N ASN A 118 11.83 22.76 11.54
CA ASN A 118 11.76 23.35 10.21
C ASN A 118 12.65 22.62 9.18
N PHE A 119 13.83 22.15 9.58
CA PHE A 119 14.71 21.42 8.68
C PHE A 119 14.13 20.05 8.34
N LEU A 120 13.74 19.27 9.35
CA LEU A 120 13.15 17.95 9.13
C LEU A 120 11.85 18.04 8.35
N HIS A 121 11.00 19.02 8.63
CA HIS A 121 9.76 19.26 7.91
C HIS A 121 10.04 19.47 6.43
N ARG A 122 10.97 20.38 6.09
CA ARG A 122 11.36 20.62 4.69
C ARG A 122 11.93 19.36 4.02
N GLN A 123 12.81 18.62 4.68
CA GLN A 123 13.42 17.42 4.10
C GLN A 123 12.40 16.31 3.89
N MET A 124 11.51 16.08 4.86
CA MET A 124 10.44 15.10 4.72
C MET A 124 9.49 15.49 3.60
N ARG A 125 9.07 16.75 3.47
CA ARG A 125 8.23 17.20 2.36
C ARG A 125 8.89 17.06 0.99
N LYS A 126 10.23 17.17 0.92
CA LYS A 126 11.00 16.97 -0.31
C LYS A 126 10.97 15.51 -0.77
N HIS A 127 11.15 14.56 0.15
CA HIS A 127 11.35 13.14 -0.15
C HIS A 127 10.08 12.30 -0.02
N PHE A 128 9.18 12.67 0.89
CA PHE A 128 7.86 12.07 1.12
C PHE A 128 6.79 13.00 0.56
N ARG A 129 6.61 12.96 -0.75
CA ARG A 129 5.65 13.80 -1.47
C ARG A 129 4.24 13.27 -1.30
N HIS A 130 3.26 14.12 -1.56
CA HIS A 130 1.87 13.70 -1.57
C HIS A 130 1.66 12.63 -2.66
N GLY A 131 1.42 11.40 -2.23
CA GLY A 131 1.34 10.27 -3.13
C GLY A 131 0.04 10.23 -3.93
N ARG A 132 0.15 9.69 -5.14
CA ARG A 132 -0.94 9.42 -6.06
C ARG A 132 -0.73 8.03 -6.63
N SER A 133 -1.81 7.32 -6.93
CA SER A 133 -1.76 6.04 -7.61
C SER A 133 -2.56 6.12 -8.90
N THR A 134 -1.99 5.59 -9.98
CA THR A 134 -2.68 5.33 -11.26
C THR A 134 -2.91 3.83 -11.48
N VAL A 135 -2.48 2.99 -10.53
CA VAL A 135 -2.63 1.53 -10.59
C VAL A 135 -4.11 1.18 -10.40
N ALA A 136 -4.68 0.53 -11.41
CA ALA A 136 -6.09 0.10 -11.44
C ALA A 136 -6.27 -1.31 -12.04
N ASN A 137 -5.20 -2.09 -12.12
CA ASN A 137 -5.15 -3.41 -12.77
C ASN A 137 -4.72 -4.54 -11.80
N GLN A 138 -4.81 -4.32 -10.48
CA GLN A 138 -4.38 -5.30 -9.49
C GLN A 138 -5.27 -5.32 -8.26
N PHE A 139 -5.33 -6.48 -7.59
CA PHE A 139 -5.90 -6.66 -6.27
C PHE A 139 -5.14 -7.76 -5.53
N ILE A 140 -5.32 -7.82 -4.21
CA ILE A 140 -4.64 -8.78 -3.35
C ILE A 140 -5.61 -9.89 -2.92
N VAL A 141 -5.16 -11.14 -3.05
CA VAL A 141 -5.88 -12.34 -2.63
C VAL A 141 -5.05 -13.07 -1.59
N ARG A 142 -5.69 -13.58 -0.54
CA ARG A 142 -5.01 -14.44 0.43
C ARG A 142 -4.67 -15.79 -0.19
N SER A 143 -3.56 -16.38 0.24
CA SER A 143 -3.12 -17.70 -0.25
C SER A 143 -4.16 -18.80 -0.03
N ASP A 144 -4.90 -18.78 1.08
CA ASP A 144 -5.98 -19.73 1.39
C ASP A 144 -7.29 -19.48 0.60
N LYS A 145 -7.34 -18.39 -0.16
CA LYS A 145 -8.45 -18.01 -1.05
C LYS A 145 -8.09 -18.11 -2.52
N GLN A 146 -6.98 -18.76 -2.85
CA GLN A 146 -6.66 -19.13 -4.22
C GLN A 146 -6.22 -20.60 -4.33
N SER A 147 -6.36 -21.15 -5.52
CA SER A 147 -5.74 -22.43 -5.91
C SER A 147 -5.10 -22.28 -7.28
N SER A 148 -4.06 -23.07 -7.55
CA SER A 148 -3.45 -23.14 -8.88
C SER A 148 -3.36 -24.59 -9.34
N LYS A 149 -3.54 -24.82 -10.63
CA LYS A 149 -3.40 -26.13 -11.28
C LYS A 149 -2.96 -25.95 -12.73
N VAL A 150 -2.33 -26.97 -13.31
CA VAL A 150 -2.06 -26.99 -14.75
C VAL A 150 -3.24 -27.64 -15.47
N VAL A 151 -3.82 -26.95 -16.45
CA VAL A 151 -4.91 -27.44 -17.32
C VAL A 151 -4.45 -27.28 -18.76
N ASP A 152 -4.42 -28.37 -19.52
CA ASP A 152 -4.01 -28.36 -20.93
C ASP A 152 -2.66 -27.65 -21.20
N GLY A 153 -1.71 -27.81 -20.27
CA GLY A 153 -0.39 -27.17 -20.34
C GLY A 153 -0.34 -25.71 -19.89
N GLN A 154 -1.47 -25.12 -19.50
CA GLN A 154 -1.57 -23.74 -19.01
C GLN A 154 -1.71 -23.69 -17.49
N LEU A 155 -1.12 -22.68 -16.84
CA LEU A 155 -1.27 -22.46 -15.40
C LEU A 155 -2.61 -21.74 -15.13
N ALA A 156 -3.59 -22.48 -14.62
CA ALA A 156 -4.84 -21.92 -14.17
C ALA A 156 -4.74 -21.48 -12.70
N ILE A 157 -5.07 -20.22 -12.40
CA ILE A 157 -5.18 -19.69 -11.03
C ILE A 157 -6.62 -19.32 -10.76
N THR A 158 -7.25 -19.96 -9.76
CA THR A 158 -8.62 -19.68 -9.35
C THR A 158 -8.64 -18.92 -8.02
N ALA A 159 -9.13 -17.68 -8.05
CA ALA A 159 -9.45 -16.90 -6.86
C ALA A 159 -10.88 -17.18 -6.40
N ARG A 160 -11.03 -17.59 -5.13
CA ARG A 160 -12.33 -17.89 -4.53
C ARG A 160 -13.02 -16.61 -4.08
N ILE A 161 -14.18 -16.33 -4.64
CA ILE A 161 -14.97 -15.13 -4.33
C ILE A 161 -16.15 -15.55 -3.44
N ALA A 162 -16.45 -14.80 -2.37
CA ALA A 162 -17.63 -15.13 -1.59
C ALA A 162 -18.89 -14.99 -2.46
N LYS A 163 -19.75 -16.02 -2.44
CA LYS A 163 -20.90 -16.18 -3.36
C LYS A 163 -21.77 -14.93 -3.52
N LYS A 164 -21.93 -14.14 -2.46
CA LYS A 164 -22.71 -12.89 -2.49
C LYS A 164 -22.11 -11.79 -3.40
N TYR A 165 -20.86 -11.92 -3.80
CA TYR A 165 -20.14 -11.00 -4.69
C TYR A 165 -19.87 -11.59 -6.08
N GLY A 166 -20.24 -12.85 -6.33
CA GLY A 166 -20.10 -13.50 -7.64
C GLY A 166 -19.52 -14.91 -7.57
N ASN A 167 -19.16 -15.42 -8.74
CA ASN A 167 -18.51 -16.72 -8.92
C ASN A 167 -16.99 -16.62 -8.74
N ASP A 168 -16.35 -17.75 -8.51
CA ASP A 168 -14.88 -17.85 -8.52
C ASP A 168 -14.31 -17.35 -9.85
N ILE A 169 -13.16 -16.69 -9.78
CA ILE A 169 -12.49 -16.12 -10.94
C ILE A 169 -11.30 -16.99 -11.29
N THR A 170 -11.27 -17.51 -12.51
CA THR A 170 -10.13 -18.27 -13.01
C THR A 170 -9.36 -17.45 -14.03
N LEU A 171 -8.05 -17.33 -13.81
CA LEU A 171 -7.06 -16.82 -14.73
C LEU A 171 -6.46 -18.02 -15.46
N LEU A 172 -6.44 -18.00 -16.79
CA LEU A 172 -5.82 -19.00 -17.67
C LEU A 172 -4.62 -18.38 -18.40
#